data_AF-A0A0J1FDW4-F1
#
_entry.id   AF-A0A0J1FDW4-F1
#
_cell.length_a   1.000
_cell.length_b   1.000
_cell.length_c   1.000
_cell.angle_alpha   90.00
_cell.angle_beta   90.00
_cell.angle_gamma   90.00
#
_symmetry.space_group_name_H-M   'P 1'
#
loop_
_entity.id
_entity.type
_entity.pdbx_description
1 polymer ?
#
loop_
_entity_poly.entity_id
_entity_poly.type
_entity_poly.pdbx_seq_one_letter_code
_entity_poly.pdbx_strand_id
1 'polypeptide(L)' 'MEEDEIIAGLLQGDPAALNDLMDTHVHTVYRLCSAILGRTSPKEDVEECTSDVFFLVWKSIGTEFEVNPVLFY' A
#
# COMPACT_ATOMS: atom_id res chain seq x y z
N MET A 1 14.57 3.73 -9.12
CA MET A 1 14.13 4.88 -9.95
C MET A 1 14.02 6.13 -9.07
N GLU A 2 13.98 7.32 -9.66
CA GLU A 2 13.55 8.52 -8.93
C GLU A 2 12.03 8.46 -8.67
N GLU A 3 11.52 9.18 -7.65
CA GLU A 3 10.12 9.10 -7.22
C GLU A 3 9.14 9.47 -8.35
N ASP A 4 9.48 10.50 -9.15
CA ASP A 4 8.69 10.93 -10.31
C ASP A 4 8.58 9.84 -11.39
N GLU A 5 9.64 9.04 -11.58
CA GLU A 5 9.66 7.92 -12.52
C GLU A 5 8.76 6.78 -12.04
N ILE A 6 8.77 6.49 -10.73
CA ILE A 6 7.86 5.51 -10.10
C ILE A 6 6.41 5.94 -10.33
N ILE A 7 6.09 7.21 -10.05
CA ILE A 7 4.73 7.74 -10.25
C ILE A 7 4.31 7.65 -11.73
N ALA A 8 5.18 8.03 -12.66
CA ALA A 8 4.90 7.96 -14.08
C ALA A 8 4.65 6.52 -14.57
N GLY A 9 5.41 5.55 -14.05
CA GLY A 9 5.23 4.12 -14.34
C GLY A 9 3.94 3.56 -13.74
N LEU A 10 3.63 3.93 -12.49
CA LEU A 10 2.37 3.57 -11.83
C LEU A 10 1.16 4.04 -12.64
N LEU A 11 1.14 5.30 -13.10
CA LEU A 11 0.07 5.87 -13.93
C LEU A 11 -0.11 5.14 -15.28
N GLN A 12 0.92 4.44 -15.76
CA GLN A 12 0.87 3.64 -16.98
C GLN A 12 0.50 2.18 -16.73
N GLY A 13 0.30 1.78 -15.46
CA GLY A 13 0.03 0.40 -15.09
C GLY A 13 1.25 -0.51 -15.23
N ASP A 14 2.47 0.02 -15.08
CA ASP A 14 3.71 -0.75 -15.10
C ASP A 14 3.92 -1.52 -13.77
N PRO A 15 3.92 -2.87 -13.78
CA PRO A 15 4.17 -3.65 -12.57
C PRO A 15 5.58 -3.46 -11.99
N ALA A 16 6.57 -3.07 -12.78
CA ALA A 16 7.92 -2.81 -12.29
C ALA A 16 7.94 -1.58 -11.37
N ALA A 17 7.19 -0.54 -11.73
CA ALA A 17 7.04 0.66 -10.88
C ALA A 17 6.33 0.34 -9.55
N LEU A 18 5.38 -0.60 -9.55
CA LEU A 18 4.75 -1.09 -8.31
C LEU A 18 5.76 -1.79 -7.40
N ASN A 19 6.62 -2.65 -7.96
CA ASN A 19 7.67 -3.31 -7.19
C ASN A 19 8.64 -2.28 -6.58
N ASP A 20 9.07 -1.29 -7.37
CA ASP A 20 9.95 -0.22 -6.89
C ASP A 20 9.30 0.60 -5.75
N LEU A 21 7.99 0.89 -5.85
CA LEU A 21 7.21 1.54 -4.79
C LEU A 21 7.18 0.67 -3.52
N MET A 22 6.89 -0.62 -3.68
CA MET A 22 6.82 -1.58 -2.57
C MET A 22 8.18 -1.70 -1.88
N ASP A 23 9.27 -1.90 -2.62
CA ASP A 23 10.63 -2.01 -2.07
C ASP A 23 11.01 -0.75 -1.27
N THR A 24 10.58 0.43 -1.73
CA THR A 24 10.86 1.70 -1.06
C THR A 24 10.05 1.86 0.23
N HIS A 25 8.78 1.46 0.24
CA HIS A 25 7.86 1.83 1.32
C HIS A 25 7.37 0.68 2.21
N VAL A 26 7.60 -0.58 1.85
CA VAL A 26 7.04 -1.76 2.54
C VAL A 26 7.38 -1.77 4.03
N HIS A 27 8.61 -1.42 4.40
CA HIS A 27 9.01 -1.37 5.81
C HIS A 27 8.27 -0.28 6.59
N THR A 28 8.02 0.86 5.98
CA THR A 28 7.29 1.98 6.61
C THR A 28 5.82 1.63 6.79
N VAL A 29 5.18 1.08 5.74
CA VAL A 29 3.78 0.66 5.79
C VAL A 29 3.60 -0.48 6.79
N TYR A 30 4.47 -1.50 6.77
CA TYR A 30 4.42 -2.59 7.73
C TYR A 30 4.54 -2.10 9.18
N ARG A 31 5.44 -1.15 9.45
CA ARG A 31 5.58 -0.57 10.80
C ARG A 31 4.33 0.18 11.22
N LEU A 32 3.66 0.88 10.31
CA LEU A 32 2.40 1.55 10.58
C LEU A 32 1.29 0.54 10.90
N CYS A 33 1.10 -0.47 10.06
CA CYS A 33 0.11 -1.53 10.28
C CYS A 33 0.39 -2.27 11.60
N SER A 34 1.66 -2.59 11.88
CA SER A 34 2.08 -3.25 13.13
C SER A 34 1.81 -2.37 14.37
N ALA A 35 2.00 -1.06 14.27
CA ALA A 35 1.71 -0.14 15.38
C ALA A 35 0.21 -0.06 15.70
N ILE A 36 -0.65 -0.21 14.70
CA ILE A 36 -2.11 -0.16 14.84
C ILE A 36 -2.67 -1.52 15.27
N LEU A 37 -2.34 -2.58 14.53
CA LEU A 37 -2.94 -3.92 14.65
C LEU A 37 -2.13 -4.89 15.52
N GLY A 38 -0.80 -4.71 15.59
CA GLY A 38 0.11 -5.71 16.17
C GLY A 38 -0.03 -5.96 17.67
N ARG A 39 -0.90 -5.22 18.37
CA ARG A 39 -1.26 -5.48 19.77
C ARG A 39 -2.43 -6.45 19.93
N THR A 40 -3.29 -6.55 18.91
CA THR A 40 -4.57 -7.27 18.97
C THR A 40 -4.68 -8.37 17.93
N SER A 41 -3.86 -8.31 16.88
CA SER A 41 -3.90 -9.22 15.75
C SER A 41 -2.59 -10.01 15.61
N PRO A 42 -2.64 -11.24 15.05
CA PRO A 42 -1.45 -12.00 14.70
C PRO A 42 -0.61 -11.30 13.62
N LYS A 43 0.61 -11.78 13.43
CA LYS A 43 1.57 -11.20 12.47
C LYS A 43 1.07 -11.32 11.03
N GLU A 44 0.40 -12.41 10.71
CA GLU A 44 -0.19 -12.68 9.40
C GLU A 44 -1.20 -11.58 9.01
N ASP A 45 -2.07 -11.15 9.92
CA ASP A 45 -3.02 -10.06 9.68
C ASP A 45 -2.32 -8.72 9.40
N VAL A 46 -1.16 -8.48 10.02
CA VAL A 46 -0.35 -7.28 9.75
C VAL A 46 0.25 -7.34 8.36
N GLU A 47 0.73 -8.51 7.94
CA GLU A 47 1.27 -8.75 6.59
C GLU A 47 0.19 -8.63 5.51
N GLU A 48 -1.01 -9.16 5.77
CA GLU A 48 -2.19 -9.02 4.91
C GLU A 48 -2.59 -7.56 4.76
N CYS A 49 -2.77 -6.85 5.89
CA CYS A 49 -3.11 -5.43 5.87
C CYS A 49 -2.07 -4.57 5.13
N THR A 50 -0.77 -4.90 5.30
CA THR A 50 0.31 -4.23 4.55
C THR A 50 0.17 -4.45 3.05
N SER A 51 -0.15 -5.68 2.63
CA SER A 51 -0.36 -6.03 1.22
C SER A 51 -1.59 -5.33 0.64
N ASP A 52 -2.67 -5.26 1.41
CA ASP A 52 -3.92 -4.58 1.04
C ASP A 52 -3.71 -3.09 0.77
N VAL A 53 -2.85 -2.42 1.55
CA VAL A 53 -2.51 -1.01 1.31
C VAL A 53 -1.94 -0.83 -0.11
N PHE A 54 -0.95 -1.63 -0.50
CA PHE A 54 -0.36 -1.54 -1.83
C PHE A 54 -1.34 -1.94 -2.93
N PHE A 55 -2.19 -2.94 -2.68
CA PHE A 55 -3.26 -3.32 -3.60
C PHE A 55 -4.27 -2.20 -3.83
N LEU A 56 -4.71 -1.52 -2.76
CA LEU A 56 -5.62 -0.39 -2.84
C LEU A 56 -5.00 0.81 -3.53
N VAL A 57 -3.73 1.10 -3.26
CA VAL A 57 -2.98 2.12 -4.00
C VAL A 57 -2.99 1.78 -5.49
N TRP A 58 -2.56 0.57 -5.87
CA TRP A 58 -2.54 0.15 -7.27
C TRP A 58 -3.90 0.28 -7.96
N LYS A 59 -4.96 -0.19 -7.30
CA LYS A 59 -6.32 -0.14 -7.84
C LYS A 59 -6.86 1.29 -7.98
N SER A 60 -6.38 2.23 -7.17
CA SER A 60 -6.86 3.61 -7.15
C SER A 60 -6.01 4.58 -7.98
N ILE A 61 -4.93 4.11 -8.62
CA ILE A 61 -4.11 4.94 -9.50
C ILE A 61 -4.99 5.55 -10.59
N GLY A 62 -4.89 6.88 -10.76
CA GLY A 62 -5.66 7.62 -11.76
C GLY A 62 -7.14 7.81 -11.41
N THR A 63 -7.57 7.43 -10.20
CA THR A 63 -8.92 7.67 -9.67
C THR A 63 -8.85 8.50 -8.40
N GLU A 64 -9.94 9.20 -8.05
CA GLU A 64 -10.04 9.81 -6.73
C GLU A 64 -10.16 8.71 -5.67
N PHE A 65 -9.31 8.75 -4.65
CA PHE A 65 -9.34 7.79 -3.55
C PHE A 65 -10.57 8.05 -2.68
N GLU A 66 -11.65 7.32 -2.93
CA GLU A 66 -12.82 7.33 -2.04
C GLU A 66 -12.58 6.43 -0.83
N VAL A 67 -12.40 7.05 0.34
CA VAL A 67 -12.40 6.32 1.61
C VAL A 67 -13.82 5.87 1.89
N ASN A 68 -14.09 4.56 1.84
CA ASN A 68 -15.37 4.01 2.30
C ASN A 68 -15.33 3.85 3.83
N PRO A 69 -16.09 4.66 4.60
CA PRO A 69 -16.02 4.67 6.07
C PRO A 69 -16.58 3.40 6.73
N VAL A 70 -17.21 2.49 5.98
CA VAL A 70 -17.86 1.29 6.53
C VAL A 70 -16.88 0.17 6.86
N LEU A 71 -15.64 0.21 6.35
CA LEU A 71 -14.60 -0.81 6.63
C LEU A 71 -13.91 -0.64 8.01
N PHE A 72 -14.35 0.31 8.84
CA PHE A 72 -13.79 0.57 10.17
C PHE A 72 -14.72 0.17 11.34
N TYR A 73 -15.76 -0.63 11.09
CA TYR A 73 -16.71 -1.10 12.12
C TYR A 73 -16.86 -2.62 12.14
#